data_AF-A0A4P0YA04-F1
#
_entry.id   AF-A0A4P0YA04-F1
#
_cell.length_a   1.000
_cell.length_b   1.000
_cell.length_c   1.000
_cell.angle_alpha   90.00
_cell.angle_beta   90.00
_cell.angle_gamma   90.00
#
_symmetry.space_group_name_H-M   'P 1'
#
loop_
_entity.id
_entity.type
_entity.pdbx_description
1 polymer ?
#
loop_
_entity_poly.entity_id
_entity_poly.type
_entity_poly.pdbx_seq_one_letter_code
_entity_poly.pdbx_strand_id
1 'polypeptide(L)'
;MTTNNYFRGDAVKKVWLNRYPADVPAEINPDRYQSLVELFEHATTRYADQPAFINMGEVMTYRKLEERSRAFAAYLQEGLGLQKGDRVALMMPNLLQYPVALFGILRAGMIVVNVNPYIPRANWSISSTTAARRRSSLSPTLPIPWKKWWRKLRSSM
;
A
#
# COMPACT_ATOMS: atom_id res chain seq x y z
N MET A 1 19.02 13.22 14.26
CA MET A 1 17.86 12.43 14.74
C MET A 1 18.36 11.39 15.73
N THR A 2 17.79 11.36 16.94
CA THR A 2 18.21 10.48 18.04
C THR A 2 17.70 9.06 17.85
N THR A 3 18.55 8.12 17.44
CA THR A 3 18.28 6.69 17.51
C THR A 3 18.17 6.30 18.98
N ASN A 4 16.96 6.14 19.50
CA ASN A 4 16.76 5.75 20.89
C ASN A 4 17.13 4.26 21.06
N ASN A 5 18.43 3.98 21.19
CA ASN A 5 19.01 2.65 21.40
C ASN A 5 18.91 2.19 22.87
N TYR A 6 18.14 2.90 23.69
CA TYR A 6 17.96 2.62 25.11
C TYR A 6 16.50 2.24 25.40
N PHE A 7 16.29 1.03 25.92
CA PHE A 7 15.02 0.64 26.52
C PHE A 7 15.25 0.55 28.03
N ARG A 8 14.48 1.31 28.82
CA ARG A 8 14.58 1.37 30.30
C ARG A 8 15.97 1.74 30.86
N GLY A 9 16.80 2.47 30.12
CA GLY A 9 18.12 2.93 30.60
C GLY A 9 19.27 1.98 30.31
N ASP A 10 19.01 0.82 29.71
CA ASP A 10 20.03 -0.09 29.19
C ASP A 10 20.13 -0.02 27.66
N ALA A 11 21.36 -0.08 27.15
CA ALA A 11 21.61 -0.17 25.72
C ALA A 11 21.06 -1.50 25.17
N VAL A 12 20.14 -1.42 24.22
CA VAL A 12 19.52 -2.62 23.63
C VAL A 12 20.56 -3.36 22.79
N LYS A 13 21.01 -4.51 23.31
CA LYS A 13 21.84 -5.45 22.55
C LYS A 13 21.01 -6.01 21.39
N LYS A 14 21.32 -5.59 20.16
CA LYS A 14 20.60 -5.96 18.93
C LYS A 14 20.94 -7.39 18.47
N VAL A 15 20.50 -8.41 19.22
CA VAL A 15 20.83 -9.84 19.00
C VAL A 15 20.45 -10.34 17.60
N TRP A 16 19.44 -9.73 16.97
CA TRP A 16 19.00 -10.06 15.61
C TRP A 16 20.04 -9.73 14.53
N LEU A 17 20.98 -8.81 14.79
CA LEU A 17 22.06 -8.50 13.84
C LEU A 17 23.00 -9.69 13.63
N ASN A 18 23.11 -10.61 14.59
CA ASN A 18 23.90 -11.84 14.43
C ASN A 18 23.32 -12.79 13.35
N ARG A 19 22.08 -12.56 12.92
CA ARG A 19 21.41 -13.33 11.87
C ARG A 19 21.40 -12.61 10.52
N TYR A 20 21.89 -11.37 10.45
CA TYR A 20 21.96 -10.63 9.19
C TYR A 20 23.09 -11.22 8.34
N PRO A 21 22.85 -11.44 7.04
CA PRO A 21 23.93 -11.72 6.09
C PRO A 21 25.00 -10.61 6.15
N ALA A 22 26.28 -10.98 5.98
CA ALA A 22 27.40 -10.05 6.13
C ALA A 22 27.38 -8.90 5.09
N ASP A 23 26.68 -9.09 3.98
CA ASP A 23 26.49 -8.12 2.91
C ASP A 23 25.34 -7.12 3.16
N VAL A 24 24.56 -7.31 4.24
CA VAL A 24 23.44 -6.43 4.58
C VAL A 24 23.86 -5.46 5.70
N PRO A 25 23.89 -4.15 5.44
CA PRO A 25 24.19 -3.15 6.46
C PRO A 25 23.20 -3.22 7.63
N ALA A 26 23.72 -3.12 8.86
CA ALA A 26 22.91 -3.09 10.08
C ALA A 26 22.09 -1.80 10.23
N GLU A 27 22.47 -0.74 9.51
CA GLU A 27 21.83 0.56 9.54
C GLU A 27 21.45 1.01 8.13
N ILE A 28 20.26 1.57 8.03
CA ILE A 28 19.75 2.22 6.82
C ILE A 28 19.70 3.73 7.07
N ASN A 29 19.93 4.53 6.03
CA ASN A 29 19.67 5.96 6.08
C ASN A 29 18.16 6.20 5.83
N PRO A 30 17.35 6.55 6.86
CA PRO A 30 15.91 6.76 6.69
C PRO A 30 15.61 8.04 5.92
N ASP A 31 16.51 9.02 5.93
CA ASP A 31 16.35 10.33 5.30
C ASP A 31 16.74 10.32 3.81
N ARG A 32 17.10 9.15 3.28
CA ARG A 32 17.51 8.98 1.87
C ARG A 32 16.39 9.35 0.88
N TYR A 33 15.13 9.17 1.29
CA TYR A 33 13.95 9.49 0.48
C TYR A 33 12.97 10.29 1.34
N GLN A 34 12.37 11.34 0.77
CA GLN A 34 11.39 12.19 1.47
C GLN A 34 10.07 11.46 1.72
N SER A 35 9.73 10.48 0.86
CA SER A 35 8.51 9.71 1.01
C SER A 35 8.61 8.29 0.44
N LEU A 36 7.69 7.43 0.86
CA LEU A 36 7.53 6.09 0.29
C LEU A 36 7.17 6.14 -1.21
N VAL A 37 6.49 7.20 -1.65
CA VAL A 37 6.16 7.43 -3.06
C VAL A 37 7.42 7.73 -3.86
N GLU A 38 8.31 8.58 -3.33
CA GLU A 38 9.58 8.91 -3.99
C GLU A 38 10.50 7.67 -4.08
N LEU A 39 10.58 6.88 -3.00
CA LEU A 39 11.29 5.59 -3.05
C LEU A 39 10.74 4.69 -4.16
N PHE A 40 9.41 4.63 -4.29
CA PHE A 40 8.75 3.83 -5.32
C PHE A 40 9.04 4.36 -6.73
N GLU A 41 8.96 5.67 -6.96
CA GLU A 41 9.26 6.29 -8.26
C GLU A 41 10.72 6.10 -8.68
N HIS A 42 11.64 6.19 -7.72
CA HIS A 42 13.05 5.92 -7.97
C HIS A 42 13.28 4.43 -8.32
N ALA A 43 12.59 3.51 -7.65
CA ALA A 43 12.67 2.09 -7.94
C ALA A 43 12.08 1.75 -9.32
N THR A 44 10.92 2.33 -9.67
CA THR A 44 10.26 2.08 -10.95
C THR A 44 11.02 2.65 -12.13
N THR A 45 11.74 3.76 -11.93
CA THR A 45 12.62 4.33 -12.95
C THR A 45 13.88 3.48 -13.14
N ARG A 46 14.54 3.09 -12.04
CA ARG A 46 15.82 2.36 -12.10
C ARG A 46 15.68 0.92 -12.58
N TYR A 47 14.59 0.25 -12.23
CA TYR A 47 14.36 -1.18 -12.49
C TYR A 47 13.13 -1.43 -13.36
N ALA A 48 12.78 -0.47 -14.23
CA ALA A 48 11.53 -0.45 -15.00
C ALA A 48 11.18 -1.79 -15.67
N ASP A 49 12.17 -2.43 -16.30
CA ASP A 49 12.00 -3.64 -17.09
C ASP A 49 12.15 -4.93 -16.27
N GLN A 50 12.49 -4.82 -14.99
CA GLN A 50 12.59 -5.97 -14.11
C GLN A 50 11.20 -6.44 -13.63
N PRO A 51 11.01 -7.76 -13.41
CA PRO A 51 9.80 -8.29 -12.81
C PRO A 51 9.67 -7.83 -11.35
N ALA A 52 8.55 -7.19 -11.01
CA ALA A 52 8.26 -6.72 -9.66
C ALA A 52 7.42 -7.73 -8.87
N PHE A 53 6.37 -8.28 -9.50
CA PHE A 53 5.46 -9.24 -8.88
C PHE A 53 5.11 -10.37 -9.84
N ILE A 54 4.98 -11.59 -9.31
CA ILE A 54 4.61 -12.78 -10.07
C ILE A 54 3.46 -13.48 -9.34
N ASN A 55 2.40 -13.83 -10.05
CA ASN A 55 1.26 -14.56 -9.49
C ASN A 55 0.64 -15.47 -10.56
N MET A 56 0.47 -16.76 -10.26
CA MET A 56 -0.14 -17.76 -11.17
C MET A 56 0.43 -17.74 -12.59
N GLY A 57 1.75 -17.53 -12.72
CA GLY A 57 2.44 -17.47 -14.02
C GLY A 57 2.37 -16.12 -14.74
N GLU A 58 1.59 -15.15 -14.24
CA GLU A 58 1.59 -13.78 -14.76
C GLU A 58 2.67 -12.95 -14.09
N VAL A 59 3.47 -12.25 -14.90
CA VAL A 59 4.56 -11.39 -14.46
C VAL A 59 4.19 -9.92 -14.67
N MET A 60 4.26 -9.15 -13.59
CA MET A 60 4.09 -7.69 -13.62
C MET A 60 5.44 -7.02 -13.37
N THR A 61 5.90 -6.24 -14.35
CA THR A 61 7.13 -5.44 -14.26
C THR A 61 6.90 -4.16 -13.46
N TYR A 62 8.00 -3.53 -13.01
CA TYR A 62 7.94 -2.24 -12.34
C TYR A 62 7.29 -1.15 -13.20
N ARG A 63 7.54 -1.14 -14.51
CA ARG A 63 6.89 -0.22 -15.46
C ARG A 63 5.37 -0.36 -15.47
N LYS A 64 4.87 -1.60 -15.62
CA LYS A 64 3.42 -1.87 -15.61
C LYS A 64 2.77 -1.50 -14.28
N LEU A 65 3.49 -1.71 -13.18
CA LEU A 65 3.03 -1.32 -11.85
C LEU A 65 2.93 0.20 -11.70
N GLU A 66 3.94 0.95 -12.17
CA GLU A 66 3.92 2.42 -12.21
C GLU A 66 2.71 2.93 -13.00
N GLU A 67 2.51 2.44 -14.22
CA GLU A 67 1.44 2.89 -15.11
C GLU A 67 0.06 2.61 -14.50
N ARG A 68 -0.15 1.39 -13.99
CA ARG A 68 -1.42 0.98 -13.38
C ARG A 68 -1.69 1.73 -12.08
N SER A 69 -0.68 1.94 -11.23
CA SER A 69 -0.82 2.70 -9.98
C SER A 69 -1.15 4.17 -10.25
N ARG A 70 -0.55 4.78 -11.29
CA ARG A 70 -0.86 6.14 -11.74
C ARG A 70 -2.30 6.28 -12.21
N ALA A 71 -2.75 5.36 -13.06
CA ALA A 71 -4.13 5.33 -13.54
C ALA A 71 -5.12 5.13 -12.39
N PHE A 72 -4.78 4.29 -11.40
CA PHE A 72 -5.61 4.10 -10.22
C PHE A 72 -5.68 5.36 -9.35
N ALA A 73 -4.56 6.05 -9.14
CA ALA A 73 -4.53 7.32 -8.40
C ALA A 73 -5.42 8.39 -9.05
N ALA A 74 -5.34 8.54 -10.37
CA ALA A 74 -6.20 9.45 -11.13
C ALA A 74 -7.69 9.08 -10.98
N TYR A 75 -8.02 7.78 -11.03
CA TYR A 75 -9.39 7.32 -10.79
C TYR A 75 -9.91 7.64 -9.38
N LEU A 76 -9.07 7.53 -8.34
CA LEU A 76 -9.48 7.88 -6.98
C LEU A 76 -9.78 9.38 -6.84
N GLN A 77 -8.96 10.23 -7.46
CA GLN A 77 -9.09 11.68 -7.39
C GLN A 77 -10.25 12.20 -8.25
N GLU A 78 -10.27 11.86 -9.55
CA GLU A 78 -11.26 12.38 -10.50
C GLU A 78 -12.56 11.58 -10.50
N GLY A 79 -12.46 10.26 -10.39
CA GLY A 79 -13.61 9.36 -10.49
C GLY A 79 -14.45 9.27 -9.22
N LEU A 80 -13.79 9.28 -8.04
CA LEU A 80 -14.46 9.19 -6.73
C LEU A 80 -14.44 10.50 -5.95
N GLY A 81 -13.70 11.52 -6.40
CA GLY A 81 -13.64 12.83 -5.73
C GLY A 81 -12.94 12.80 -4.37
N LEU A 82 -12.10 11.79 -4.11
CA LEU A 82 -11.41 11.64 -2.84
C LEU A 82 -10.27 12.66 -2.73
N GLN A 83 -10.07 13.17 -1.51
CA GLN A 83 -9.09 14.23 -1.22
C GLN A 83 -7.84 13.67 -0.52
N LYS A 84 -6.77 14.45 -0.55
CA LYS A 84 -5.56 14.14 0.23
C LYS A 84 -5.90 14.01 1.71
N GLY A 85 -5.38 12.97 2.35
CA GLY A 85 -5.64 12.65 3.76
C GLY A 85 -6.86 11.74 4.00
N ASP A 86 -7.66 11.46 2.98
CA ASP A 86 -8.74 10.48 3.10
C ASP A 86 -8.19 9.07 3.34
N ARG A 87 -8.93 8.28 4.11
CA ARG A 87 -8.55 6.91 4.48
C ARG A 87 -9.26 5.92 3.58
N VAL A 88 -8.50 5.13 2.84
CA VAL A 88 -9.02 4.12 1.92
C VAL A 88 -8.75 2.74 2.48
N ALA A 89 -9.83 2.03 2.83
CA ALA A 89 -9.76 0.65 3.27
C ALA A 89 -9.55 -0.28 2.06
N LEU A 90 -8.42 -1.01 2.06
CA LEU A 90 -8.07 -1.97 1.03
C LEU A 90 -8.38 -3.39 1.52
N MET A 91 -9.45 -3.99 1.00
CA MET A 91 -9.86 -5.36 1.32
C MET A 91 -9.83 -6.21 0.06
N MET A 92 -8.70 -6.87 -0.21
CA MET A 92 -8.49 -7.68 -1.41
C MET A 92 -7.63 -8.90 -1.08
N PRO A 93 -7.77 -10.03 -1.81
CA PRO A 93 -6.85 -11.16 -1.70
C PRO A 93 -5.46 -10.82 -2.28
N ASN A 94 -4.48 -11.69 -2.02
CA ASN A 94 -3.09 -11.56 -2.49
C ASN A 94 -2.97 -11.80 -4.00
N LEU A 95 -3.41 -10.83 -4.79
CA LEU A 95 -3.32 -10.80 -6.25
C LEU A 95 -2.45 -9.63 -6.73
N LEU A 96 -2.08 -9.62 -8.02
CA LEU A 96 -1.27 -8.55 -8.63
C LEU A 96 -1.92 -7.16 -8.54
N GLN A 97 -3.24 -7.08 -8.37
CA GLN A 97 -3.95 -5.80 -8.19
C GLN A 97 -3.71 -5.17 -6.81
N TYR A 98 -3.30 -5.95 -5.81
CA TYR A 98 -3.00 -5.45 -4.47
C TYR A 98 -1.91 -4.38 -4.46
N PRO A 99 -0.70 -4.62 -4.98
CA PRO A 99 0.33 -3.59 -5.03
C PRO A 99 -0.07 -2.39 -5.89
N VAL A 100 -0.82 -2.60 -6.98
CA VAL A 100 -1.35 -1.50 -7.81
C VAL A 100 -2.23 -0.55 -6.99
N ALA A 101 -3.16 -1.11 -6.22
CA ALA A 101 -4.07 -0.32 -5.40
C ALA A 101 -3.35 0.37 -4.24
N LEU A 102 -2.43 -0.34 -3.58
CA LEU A 102 -1.61 0.18 -2.49
C LEU A 102 -0.82 1.43 -2.94
N PHE A 103 -0.03 1.30 -4.02
CA PHE A 103 0.79 2.41 -4.52
C PHE A 103 -0.06 3.53 -5.12
N GLY A 104 -1.20 3.22 -5.75
CA GLY A 104 -2.10 4.24 -6.27
C GLY A 104 -2.76 5.08 -5.17
N ILE A 105 -3.14 4.48 -4.03
CA ILE A 105 -3.67 5.22 -2.86
C ILE A 105 -2.58 6.13 -2.27
N LEU A 106 -1.37 5.59 -2.06
CA LEU A 106 -0.25 6.35 -1.53
C LEU A 106 0.12 7.53 -2.44
N ARG A 107 0.14 7.29 -3.76
CA ARG A 107 0.41 8.33 -4.77
C ARG A 107 -0.66 9.40 -4.83
N ALA A 108 -1.93 9.02 -4.62
CA ALA A 108 -3.03 9.97 -4.53
C ALA A 108 -2.95 10.85 -3.26
N GLY A 109 -2.01 10.56 -2.34
CA GLY A 109 -1.83 11.26 -1.07
C GLY A 109 -2.90 10.88 -0.04
N MET A 110 -3.46 9.67 -0.17
CA MET A 110 -4.44 9.09 0.73
C MET A 110 -3.76 8.10 1.68
N ILE A 111 -4.45 7.78 2.78
CA ILE A 111 -3.97 6.85 3.80
C ILE A 111 -4.54 5.47 3.50
N VAL A 112 -3.67 4.51 3.20
CA VAL A 112 -4.07 3.11 3.01
C VAL A 112 -4.33 2.44 4.36
N VAL A 113 -5.49 1.80 4.49
CA VAL A 113 -5.82 0.95 5.63
C VAL A 113 -5.97 -0.47 5.11
N ASN A 114 -4.99 -1.34 5.39
CA ASN A 114 -5.06 -2.73 4.97
C ASN A 114 -6.08 -3.48 5.84
N VAL A 115 -7.08 -4.08 5.22
CA VAL A 115 -8.11 -4.86 5.90
C VAL A 115 -8.03 -6.30 5.43
N ASN A 116 -7.80 -7.21 6.38
CA ASN A 116 -7.71 -8.64 6.07
C ASN A 116 -9.10 -9.16 5.62
N PRO A 117 -9.23 -9.72 4.40
CA PRO A 117 -10.50 -10.20 3.87
C PRO A 117 -11.06 -11.42 4.62
N TYR A 118 -10.26 -12.11 5.42
CA TYR A 118 -10.68 -13.27 6.20
C TYR A 118 -11.27 -12.92 7.58
N ILE A 119 -11.33 -11.63 7.94
CA ILE A 119 -11.95 -11.22 9.21
C ILE A 119 -13.48 -11.35 9.07
N PRO A 120 -14.16 -12.16 9.92
CA PRO A 120 -15.61 -12.27 9.91
C PRO A 120 -16.27 -10.91 10.13
N ARG A 121 -17.41 -10.64 9.45
CA ARG A 121 -18.15 -9.37 9.55
C ARG A 121 -18.40 -8.90 11.00
N ALA A 122 -18.51 -9.82 11.95
CA ALA A 122 -18.72 -9.53 13.37
C ALA A 122 -17.56 -8.75 14.03
N ASN A 123 -16.34 -8.84 13.49
CA ASN A 123 -15.14 -8.25 14.09
C ASN A 123 -14.72 -6.92 13.43
N TRP A 124 -15.52 -6.40 12.49
CA TRP A 124 -15.24 -5.16 11.75
C TRP A 124 -15.23 -3.90 12.64
N SER A 125 -15.98 -3.93 13.74
CA SER A 125 -16.03 -2.85 14.73
C SER A 125 -14.64 -2.53 15.31
N ILE A 126 -13.79 -3.54 15.52
CA ILE A 126 -12.46 -3.39 16.12
C ILE A 126 -11.46 -2.73 15.14
N SER A 127 -11.55 -3.05 13.84
CA SER A 127 -10.65 -2.49 12.82
C SER A 127 -11.07 -1.08 12.36
N SER A 128 -12.34 -0.70 12.56
CA SER A 128 -12.88 0.58 12.09
C SER A 128 -12.63 1.77 13.03
N THR A 129 -12.27 1.52 14.30
CA THR A 129 -11.96 2.59 15.27
C THR A 129 -10.74 3.42 14.87
N THR A 130 -9.74 2.80 14.23
CA THR A 130 -8.57 3.51 13.70
C THR A 130 -8.81 4.10 12.30
N ALA A 131 -9.87 3.70 11.58
CA ALA A 131 -10.11 4.11 10.20
C ALA A 131 -11.19 5.21 10.05
N ALA A 132 -12.09 5.38 11.01
CA ALA A 132 -13.29 6.20 10.82
C ALA A 132 -13.31 7.47 11.69
N ARG A 133 -12.77 8.58 11.17
CA ARG A 133 -13.18 9.94 11.58
C ARG A 133 -13.67 10.76 10.39
N ARG A 134 -14.63 10.19 9.65
CA ARG A 134 -15.73 10.89 8.96
C ARG A 134 -16.70 9.83 8.46
N ARG A 135 -17.73 9.57 9.26
CA ARG A 135 -18.86 8.73 8.88
C ARG A 135 -19.95 9.66 8.37
N SER A 136 -19.92 10.03 7.09
CA SER A 136 -21.11 10.59 6.43
C SER A 136 -21.98 9.41 5.97
N SER A 137 -23.07 9.19 6.71
CA SER A 137 -24.30 8.47 6.32
C SER A 137 -24.27 7.78 4.95
N LEU A 138 -23.79 6.53 4.89
CA LEU A 138 -24.03 5.67 3.74
C LEU A 138 -24.53 4.32 4.25
N SER A 139 -25.71 3.96 3.76
CA SER A 139 -26.54 2.84 4.15
C SER A 139 -25.85 1.47 3.91
N PRO A 140 -26.33 0.38 4.54
CA PRO A 140 -25.66 -0.93 4.52
C PRO A 140 -25.67 -1.67 3.17
N THR A 141 -26.16 -1.06 2.09
CA THR A 141 -26.48 -1.73 0.82
C THR A 141 -25.74 -1.19 -0.40
N LEU A 142 -24.73 -0.33 -0.24
CA LEU A 142 -24.02 0.19 -1.40
C LEU A 142 -23.28 -0.91 -2.19
N PRO A 143 -23.56 -1.07 -3.49
CA PRO A 143 -22.89 -2.05 -4.33
C PRO A 143 -21.40 -1.74 -4.38
N ILE A 144 -20.59 -2.78 -4.16
CA ILE A 144 -19.15 -2.61 -3.95
C ILE A 144 -18.51 -2.01 -5.23
N PRO A 145 -17.91 -0.81 -5.16
CA PRO A 145 -17.44 -0.07 -6.34
C PRO A 145 -16.43 -0.83 -7.20
N TRP A 146 -15.67 -1.77 -6.62
CA TRP A 146 -14.67 -2.55 -7.33
C TRP A 146 -15.25 -3.44 -8.43
N LYS A 147 -16.53 -3.85 -8.36
CA LYS A 147 -17.15 -4.65 -9.43
C LYS A 147 -17.28 -3.87 -10.74
N LYS A 148 -17.56 -2.56 -10.67
CA LYS A 148 -17.62 -1.67 -11.85
C LYS A 148 -16.23 -1.46 -12.43
N TRP A 149 -15.23 -1.27 -11.58
CA TRP A 149 -13.83 -1.14 -12.00
C TRP A 149 -13.27 -2.45 -12.61
N TRP A 150 -13.62 -3.61 -12.03
CA TRP A 150 -13.27 -4.95 -12.54
C TRP A 150 -13.83 -5.23 -13.94
N ARG A 151 -15.04 -4.75 -14.22
CA ARG A 151 -15.65 -4.89 -15.54
C ARG A 151 -14.97 -4.00 -16.57
N LYS A 152 -14.47 -2.83 -16.14
CA LYS A 152 -13.72 -1.89 -16.99
C LYS A 152 -12.32 -2.41 -17.32
N LEU A 153 -11.63 -3.04 -16.37
CA LEU A 153 -10.30 -3.65 -16.60
C LEU A 153 -10.32 -4.88 -17.51
N ARG A 154 -11.35 -5.75 -17.39
CA ARG A 154 -11.51 -6.90 -18.28
C ARG A 154 -11.92 -6.55 -19.71
N SER A 155 -12.48 -5.36 -19.92
CA SER A 155 -12.95 -4.91 -21.23
C SER A 155 -11.86 -4.19 -22.05
N SER A 156 -10.67 -4.01 -21.47
CA SER A 156 -9.51 -3.36 -22.11
C SER A 156 -8.35 -4.34 -22.35
N MET A 157 -8.67 -5.63 -22.44
CA MET A 157 -7.77 -6.75 -22.70
C MET A 157 -8.24 -7.51 -23.93
#